data_AF-A0A7Y0SI09-F1
#
_entry.id   AF-A0A7Y0SI09-F1
#
_cell.length_a   1.000
_cell.length_b   1.000
_cell.length_c   1.000
_cell.angle_alpha   90.00
_cell.angle_beta   90.00
_cell.angle_gamma   90.00
#
_symmetry.space_group_name_H-M   'P 1'
#
loop_
_entity.id
_entity.type
_entity.pdbx_description
1 polymer ?
#
loop_
_entity_poly.entity_id
_entity_poly.type
_entity_poly.pdbx_seq_one_letter_code
_entity_poly.pdbx_strand_id
1 'polypeptide(L)' 'MERLEKQLALVIELDKLKSILRRTRVKSAEGRLENSGEHSWHVALMAILMEEHANAPVDICRVMKMLLIHDVVEI' A
#
# COMPACT_ATOMS: atom_id res chain seq x y z
N MET A 1 -1.72 -26.34 11.35
CA MET A 1 -2.43 -25.08 11.64
C MET A 1 -1.48 -23.90 11.78
N GLU A 2 -0.26 -24.10 12.29
CA GLU A 2 0.80 -23.07 12.45
C GLU A 2 0.97 -22.10 11.27
N ARG A 3 0.92 -22.57 10.01
CA ARG A 3 1.03 -21.69 8.83
C ARG A 3 -0.11 -20.67 8.75
N LEU A 4 -1.35 -21.11 8.93
CA LEU A 4 -2.53 -20.25 8.84
C LEU A 4 -2.55 -19.24 9.99
N GLU A 5 -2.17 -19.68 11.19
CA GLU A 5 -2.05 -18.80 12.37
C GLU A 5 -1.05 -17.66 12.12
N LYS A 6 0.13 -17.97 11.57
CA LYS A 6 1.13 -16.96 11.19
C LYS A 6 0.61 -15.99 10.13
N GLN A 7 -0.16 -16.48 9.15
CA GLN A 7 -0.76 -15.63 8.11
C GLN A 7 -1.81 -14.69 8.70
N LEU A 8 -2.69 -15.18 9.58
CA LEU A 8 -3.70 -14.38 10.24
C LEU A 8 -3.08 -13.33 11.17
N ALA A 9 -2.02 -13.70 11.91
CA ALA A 9 -1.26 -12.77 12.73
C ALA A 9 -0.68 -11.62 11.89
N LEU A 10 -0.10 -11.93 10.72
CA LEU A 10 0.39 -10.90 9.80
C LEU A 10 -0.74 -10.01 9.27
N VAL A 11 -1.88 -10.57 8.87
CA VAL A 11 -3.03 -9.78 8.39
C VAL A 11 -3.52 -8.79 9.45
N ILE A 12 -3.56 -9.20 10.72
CA ILE A 12 -3.93 -8.33 11.84
C ILE A 12 -2.86 -7.25 12.07
N GLU A 13 -1.57 -7.61 12.03
CA GLU A 13 -0.46 -6.68 12.23
C GLU A 13 -0.45 -5.56 11.18
N LEU A 14 -0.70 -5.90 9.92
CA LEU A 14 -0.72 -4.94 8.79
C LEU A 14 -1.81 -3.86 8.92
N ASP A 15 -2.86 -4.09 9.71
CA ASP A 15 -3.90 -3.08 9.95
C ASP A 15 -3.35 -1.80 10.62
N LYS A 16 -2.26 -1.94 11.39
CA LYS A 16 -1.58 -0.81 12.06
C LYS A 16 -1.08 0.25 11.08
N LEU A 17 -0.86 -0.09 9.81
CA LEU A 17 -0.45 0.87 8.77
C LEU A 17 -1.48 1.99 8.56
N LYS A 18 -2.76 1.73 8.88
CA LYS A 18 -3.83 2.73 8.82
C LYS A 18 -3.71 3.82 9.89
N SER A 19 -2.91 3.59 10.93
CA SER A 19 -2.65 4.57 12.00
C SER A 19 -1.41 5.44 11.75
N ILE A 20 -0.56 5.05 10.80
CA ILE A 20 0.64 5.81 10.42
C ILE A 20 0.23 6.96 9.49
N LEU A 21 0.42 8.20 9.94
CA LEU A 21 0.06 9.40 9.18
C LEU A 21 1.25 9.97 8.41
N ARG A 22 1.01 10.34 7.16
CA ARG A 22 1.94 11.00 6.23
C ARG A 22 1.69 12.51 6.21
N ARG A 23 2.64 13.28 5.68
CA ARG A 23 2.48 14.74 5.52
C ARG A 23 1.53 15.12 4.38
N THR A 24 1.29 14.22 3.44
CA THR A 24 0.37 14.41 2.31
C THR A 24 -1.03 14.72 2.84
N ARG A 25 -1.72 15.69 2.22
CA ARG A 25 -3.10 16.04 2.57
C ARG A 25 -4.08 15.51 1.53
N VAL A 26 -5.11 14.82 1.99
CA VAL A 26 -6.17 14.25 1.15
C VAL A 26 -7.21 15.32 0.85
N LYS A 27 -7.18 15.86 -0.38
CA LYS A 27 -8.09 16.95 -0.81
C LYS A 27 -9.56 16.55 -0.72
N SER A 28 -9.89 15.29 -1.07
CA SER A 28 -11.25 14.75 -1.02
C SER A 28 -11.78 14.50 0.40
N ALA A 29 -10.92 14.58 1.42
CA ALA A 29 -11.25 14.35 2.82
C ALA A 29 -10.84 15.56 3.68
N GLU A 30 -11.24 16.76 3.23
CA GLU A 30 -11.11 18.02 3.98
C GLU A 30 -9.67 18.33 4.41
N GLY A 31 -8.69 17.87 3.64
CA GLY A 31 -7.28 18.15 3.89
C GLY A 31 -6.68 17.43 5.10
N ARG A 32 -7.34 16.36 5.61
CA ARG A 32 -6.73 15.48 6.62
C ARG A 32 -5.42 14.88 6.09
N LEU A 33 -4.57 14.45 7.02
CA LEU A 33 -3.36 13.73 6.68
C LEU A 33 -3.70 12.36 6.08
N GLU A 34 -2.96 12.00 5.03
CA GLU A 34 -2.99 10.68 4.40
C GLU A 34 -2.44 9.63 5.37
N ASN A 35 -2.97 8.40 5.40
CA ASN A 35 -2.31 7.28 6.11
C ASN A 35 -1.52 6.38 5.15
N SER A 36 -0.55 5.62 5.67
CA SER A 36 0.32 4.78 4.84
C SER A 36 -0.40 3.60 4.17
N GLY A 37 -1.50 3.12 4.77
CA GLY A 37 -2.36 2.09 4.18
C GLY A 37 -3.08 2.57 2.92
N GLU A 38 -3.75 3.72 2.97
CA GLU A 38 -4.43 4.30 1.81
C GLU A 38 -3.45 4.83 0.76
N HIS A 39 -2.27 5.29 1.19
CA HIS A 39 -1.18 5.66 0.29
C HIS A 39 -0.81 4.46 -0.60
N SER A 40 -0.48 3.33 0.03
CA SER A 40 -0.08 2.09 -0.64
C SER A 40 -1.16 1.57 -1.60
N TRP A 41 -2.44 1.64 -1.19
CA TRP A 41 -3.57 1.34 -2.07
C TRP A 41 -3.61 2.25 -3.30
N HIS A 42 -3.45 3.56 -3.09
CA HIS A 42 -3.57 4.54 -4.16
C HIS A 42 -2.43 4.41 -5.19
N VAL A 43 -1.18 4.25 -4.74
CA VAL A 43 -0.04 4.05 -5.66
C VAL A 43 -0.11 2.70 -6.38
N ALA A 44 -0.64 1.64 -5.77
CA ALA A 44 -0.84 0.35 -6.44
C ALA A 44 -1.87 0.46 -7.58
N LEU A 45 -2.97 1.20 -7.39
CA LEU A 45 -3.93 1.49 -8.47
C LEU A 45 -3.33 2.39 -9.55
N MET A 46 -2.54 3.39 -9.15
CA MET A 46 -1.84 4.26 -10.09
C MET A 46 -0.90 3.45 -10.98
N ALA A 47 -0.19 2.46 -10.45
CA ALA A 47 0.67 1.58 -11.24
C ALA A 47 -0.10 0.83 -12.34
N ILE A 48 -1.31 0.34 -12.04
CA ILE A 48 -2.16 -0.35 -13.04
C ILE A 48 -2.58 0.62 -14.13
N LEU A 49 -3.05 1.81 -13.76
CA LEU A 49 -3.56 2.80 -14.71
C LEU A 49 -2.46 3.45 -15.56
N MET A 50 -1.23 3.50 -15.06
CA MET A 50 -0.09 4.16 -15.70
C MET A 50 0.93 3.19 -16.28
N GLU A 51 0.63 1.89 -16.35
CA GLU A 51 1.55 0.85 -16.85
C GLU A 51 2.10 1.18 -18.24
N GLU A 52 1.25 1.68 -19.14
CA GLU A 52 1.62 2.05 -20.51
C GLU A 52 2.68 3.16 -20.61
N HIS A 53 2.91 3.89 -19.52
CA HIS A 53 3.91 4.96 -19.44
C HIS A 53 5.27 4.47 -18.90
N ALA A 54 5.42 3.18 -18.61
CA ALA A 54 6.69 2.61 -18.17
C ALA A 54 7.75 2.66 -19.29
N ASN A 55 9.00 3.00 -18.93
CA ASN A 55 10.12 3.06 -19.89
C ASN A 55 10.51 1.70 -20.49
N ALA A 56 10.03 0.61 -19.89
CA ALA A 56 10.28 -0.76 -20.31
C ALA A 56 9.11 -1.66 -19.88
N PRO A 57 8.94 -2.84 -20.48
CA PRO A 57 7.96 -3.82 -20.02
C PRO A 57 8.18 -4.15 -18.53
N VAL A 58 7.10 -4.10 -17.75
CA VAL A 58 7.09 -4.43 -16.32
C VAL A 58 6.12 -5.56 -16.04
N ASP A 59 6.42 -6.36 -15.01
CA ASP A 59 5.43 -7.29 -14.44
C ASP A 59 4.56 -6.51 -13.46
N ILE A 60 3.38 -6.07 -13.90
CA ILE A 60 2.48 -5.25 -13.09
C ILE A 60 2.03 -5.95 -11.80
N CYS A 61 1.84 -7.27 -11.83
CA CYS A 61 1.50 -8.06 -10.65
C CYS A 61 2.63 -8.02 -9.61
N ARG A 62 3.89 -8.04 -10.04
CA ARG A 62 5.04 -7.87 -9.15
C ARG A 62 5.09 -6.45 -8.57
N VAL A 63 4.85 -5.42 -9.38
CA VAL A 63 4.85 -4.02 -8.95
C VAL A 63 3.75 -3.78 -7.91
N MET A 64 2.53 -4.26 -8.16
CA MET A 64 1.42 -4.15 -7.19
C MET A 64 1.77 -4.81 -5.86
N LYS A 65 2.34 -6.02 -5.87
CA LYS A 65 2.76 -6.70 -4.63
C LYS A 65 3.82 -5.90 -3.88
N MET A 66 4.78 -5.30 -4.58
CA MET A 66 5.81 -4.45 -3.99
C MET A 66 5.19 -3.21 -3.34
N LEU A 67 4.33 -2.49 -4.06
CA LEU A 67 3.68 -1.27 -3.56
C LEU A 67 2.75 -1.53 -2.39
N LEU A 68 2.08 -2.69 -2.33
CA LEU A 68 1.22 -3.04 -1.19
C LEU A 68 1.99 -3.33 0.10
N ILE A 69 3.30 -3.63 0.02
CA ILE A 69 4.12 -3.98 1.20
C ILE A 69 5.28 -3.02 1.47
N HIS A 70 5.54 -2.04 0.60
CA HIS A 70 6.75 -1.22 0.66
C HIS A 70 6.86 -0.40 1.96
N ASP A 71 5.73 0.06 2.49
CA ASP A 71 5.64 0.87 3.71
C ASP A 71 5.36 0.03 4.98
N VAL A 72 5.34 -1.31 4.90
CA VAL A 72 5.07 -2.16 6.09
C VAL A 72 6.08 -1.95 7.22
N VAL A 73 7.30 -1.50 6.88
CA VAL A 73 8.36 -1.16 7.84
C VAL A 73 8.10 0.11 8.64
N GLU A 74 7.03 0.87 8.34
CA GLU A 74 6.64 2.06 9.10
C GLU A 74 5.83 1.74 10.37
N ILE A 75 5.38 0.49 10.54
CA ILE A 75 4.76 -0.03 11.78
C ILE A 75 5.85 -0.40 12.79
#